data_AF-A0A2J6IE66-F1
#
_entry.id   AF-A0A2J6IE66-F1
#
_cell.length_a   1.000
_cell.length_b   1.000
_cell.length_c   1.000
_cell.angle_alpha   90.00
_cell.angle_beta   90.00
_cell.angle_gamma   90.00
#
_symmetry.space_group_name_H-M   'P 1'
#
loop_
_entity.id
_entity.type
_entity.pdbx_description
1 polymer ?
#
loop_
_entity_poly.entity_id
_entity_poly.type
_entity_poly.pdbx_seq_one_letter_code
_entity_poly.pdbx_strand_id
1 'polypeptide(L)'
;MNKILSSLLLIFIILALVIGIDFWKEKKEQHLPGKNEQYYRIVSLPLPDSMFFVGEEVPLDLFYVREALDKELSINTYWHSSTLQLIKRTHRYFPMIEEILRKNNIPDDFKYLAVI
;
A
#
# COMPACT_ATOMS: atom_id res chain seq x y z
N MET A 1 45.53 -33.26 29.49
CA MET A 1 44.84 -32.20 28.72
C MET A 1 44.48 -31.09 29.68
N ASN A 2 45.08 -29.91 29.51
CA ASN A 2 45.19 -28.90 30.57
C ASN A 2 43.82 -28.28 30.87
N LYS A 3 43.44 -28.18 32.16
CA LYS A 3 42.16 -27.59 32.60
C LYS A 3 41.89 -26.21 31.97
N ILE A 4 42.96 -25.47 31.69
CA ILE A 4 42.95 -24.17 31.00
C ILE A 4 42.45 -24.30 29.54
N LEU A 5 42.92 -25.31 28.81
CA LEU A 5 42.50 -25.55 27.41
C LEU A 5 41.02 -25.94 27.34
N SER A 6 40.56 -26.76 28.30
CA SER A 6 39.14 -27.13 28.39
C SER A 6 38.25 -25.94 28.77
N SER A 7 38.73 -25.02 29.60
CA SER A 7 37.99 -23.80 29.97
C SER A 7 37.85 -22.82 28.80
N LEU A 8 38.92 -22.63 28.01
CA LEU A 8 38.90 -21.76 26.82
C LEU A 8 37.92 -22.28 25.75
N LEU A 9 37.87 -23.59 25.55
CA LEU A 9 36.97 -24.22 24.59
C LEU A 9 35.49 -24.06 25.00
N LEU A 10 35.21 -24.10 26.30
CA LEU A 10 33.86 -23.92 26.84
C LEU A 10 33.37 -22.46 26.68
N ILE A 11 34.25 -21.48 26.87
CA ILE A 11 33.95 -20.06 26.61
C ILE A 11 33.64 -19.82 25.13
N PHE A 12 34.42 -20.42 24.23
CA PHE A 12 34.19 -20.30 22.79
C PHE A 12 32.82 -20.88 22.36
N ILE A 13 32.42 -22.02 22.93
CA ILE A 13 31.09 -22.61 22.67
C ILE A 13 29.98 -21.70 23.17
N ILE A 14 30.12 -21.10 24.35
CA ILE A 14 29.12 -20.16 24.88
C ILE A 14 29.01 -18.93 23.97
N LEU A 15 30.13 -18.39 23.51
CA LEU A 15 30.14 -17.24 22.60
C LEU A 15 29.45 -17.57 21.27
N ALA A 16 29.73 -18.74 20.70
CA ALA A 16 29.09 -19.20 19.48
C ALA A 16 27.58 -19.42 19.66
N LEU A 17 27.15 -19.90 20.83
CA LEU A 17 25.73 -20.04 21.17
C LEU A 17 25.01 -18.68 21.27
N VAL A 18 25.63 -17.70 21.92
CA VAL A 18 25.06 -16.34 22.02
C VAL A 18 24.90 -15.71 20.64
N ILE A 19 25.95 -15.76 19.81
CA ILE A 19 25.91 -15.25 18.43
C ILE A 19 24.86 -15.99 17.59
N GLY A 20 24.76 -17.31 17.75
CA GLY A 20 23.76 -18.13 17.05
C GLY A 20 22.32 -17.76 17.42
N ILE A 21 22.06 -17.43 18.70
CA ILE A 21 20.73 -17.02 19.18
C ILE A 21 20.31 -15.67 18.57
N ASP A 22 21.22 -14.70 18.55
CA ASP A 22 20.94 -13.37 17.97
C ASP A 22 20.65 -13.46 16.46
N PHE A 23 21.45 -14.24 15.74
CA PHE A 23 21.27 -14.46 14.30
C PHE A 23 19.94 -15.17 13.96
N TRP A 24 19.50 -16.11 14.81
CA TRP A 24 18.20 -16.76 14.68
C TRP A 24 17.03 -15.81 14.93
N LYS A 25 17.17 -14.89 15.90
CA LYS A 25 16.14 -13.90 16.22
C LYS A 25 15.94 -12.91 15.08
N GLU A 26 17.01 -12.38 14.51
CA GLU A 26 16.96 -11.41 13.40
C GLU A 26 16.30 -12.00 12.15
N LYS A 27 16.64 -13.24 11.80
CA LYS A 27 16.02 -13.95 10.66
C LYS A 27 14.52 -14.21 10.87
N LYS A 28 14.09 -14.47 12.11
CA LYS A 28 12.67 -14.65 12.44
C LYS A 28 11.91 -13.32 12.37
N GLU A 29 12.54 -12.22 12.76
CA GLU A 29 11.90 -10.89 12.78
C GLU A 29 11.72 -10.27 11.38
N GLN A 30 12.61 -10.55 10.42
CA GLN A 30 12.47 -10.06 9.03
C GLN A 30 11.26 -10.65 8.28
N HIS A 31 10.75 -11.82 8.70
CA HIS A 31 9.62 -12.48 8.03
C HIS A 31 8.27 -12.26 8.73
N LEU A 32 8.20 -11.45 9.79
CA LEU A 32 6.94 -11.12 10.45
C LEU A 32 6.20 -10.05 9.65
N PRO A 33 4.95 -10.30 9.20
CA PRO A 33 4.14 -9.26 8.58
C PRO A 33 3.90 -8.14 9.60
N GLY A 34 4.39 -6.93 9.29
CA GLY A 34 4.23 -5.74 10.14
C GLY A 34 5.53 -5.03 10.54
N LYS A 35 6.71 -5.60 10.28
CA LYS A 35 8.02 -4.95 10.51
C LYS A 35 8.65 -4.38 9.22
N ASN A 36 7.84 -4.15 8.18
CA ASN A 36 8.28 -3.41 7.01
C ASN A 36 8.43 -1.95 7.45
N GLU A 37 9.66 -1.46 7.63
CA GLU A 37 9.93 -0.03 7.73
C GLU A 37 9.63 0.59 6.36
N GLN A 38 8.34 0.74 6.04
CA GLN A 38 7.90 1.52 4.90
C GLN A 38 8.12 2.98 5.27
N TYR A 39 9.30 3.50 4.94
CA TYR A 39 9.56 4.93 4.92
C TYR A 39 8.72 5.54 3.80
N TYR A 40 7.45 5.81 4.08
CA TYR A 40 6.59 6.57 3.17
C TYR A 40 6.67 8.03 3.56
N ARG A 41 7.16 8.86 2.64
CA ARG A 41 7.13 10.30 2.81
C ARG A 41 5.75 10.77 2.38
N ILE A 42 4.95 11.25 3.34
CA ILE A 42 3.68 11.91 3.04
C ILE A 42 4.00 13.25 2.40
N VAL A 43 3.62 13.40 1.13
CA VAL A 43 3.72 14.64 0.35
C VAL A 43 2.36 15.01 -0.22
N SER A 44 2.10 16.30 -0.36
CA SER A 44 0.95 16.79 -1.10
C SER A 44 1.06 16.38 -2.57
N LEU A 45 -0.05 15.91 -3.15
CA LEU A 45 -0.10 15.57 -4.58
C LEU A 45 -0.45 16.84 -5.37
N PRO A 46 0.25 17.12 -6.48
CA PRO A 46 -0.18 18.20 -7.35
C PRO A 46 -1.51 17.83 -8.00
N LEU A 47 -2.48 18.75 -7.93
CA LEU A 47 -3.73 18.60 -8.68
C LEU A 47 -3.52 18.90 -10.16
N PRO A 48 -4.21 18.21 -11.06
CA PRO A 48 -4.23 18.58 -12.48
C PRO A 48 -4.94 19.93 -12.68
N ASP A 49 -4.52 20.69 -13.69
CA ASP A 49 -5.15 21.97 -14.04
C ASP A 49 -6.54 21.79 -14.63
N SER A 50 -6.79 20.67 -15.31
CA SER A 50 -8.06 20.30 -15.95
C SER A 50 -8.30 18.80 -15.87
N MET A 51 -9.55 18.37 -15.78
CA MET A 51 -9.92 16.95 -15.86
C MET A 51 -11.30 16.80 -16.51
N PHE A 52 -11.57 15.63 -17.07
CA PHE A 52 -12.85 15.29 -17.68
C PHE A 52 -13.46 14.08 -16.97
N PHE A 53 -14.78 14.07 -16.84
CA PHE A 53 -15.53 12.96 -16.30
C PHE A 53 -16.79 12.75 -17.15
N VAL A 54 -16.98 11.53 -17.67
CA VAL A 54 -18.15 11.19 -18.52
C VAL A 54 -18.26 12.11 -19.75
N GLY A 55 -17.12 12.57 -20.27
CA GLY A 55 -17.04 13.47 -21.43
C GLY A 55 -17.28 14.95 -21.12
N GLU A 56 -17.56 15.32 -19.87
CA GLU A 56 -17.72 16.71 -19.44
C GLU A 56 -16.49 17.20 -18.68
N GLU A 57 -16.16 18.49 -18.80
CA GLU A 57 -15.09 19.10 -18.03
C GLU A 57 -15.53 19.25 -16.56
N VAL A 58 -14.68 18.80 -15.64
CA VAL A 58 -14.93 18.95 -14.21
C VAL A 58 -14.58 20.39 -13.81
N PRO A 59 -15.48 21.11 -13.12
CA PRO A 59 -15.27 22.51 -12.76
C PRO A 59 -14.29 22.66 -11.59
N LEU A 60 -12.98 22.54 -11.89
CA LEU A 60 -11.88 22.68 -10.92
C LEU A 60 -11.60 24.13 -10.50
N ASP A 61 -12.31 25.09 -11.07
CA ASP A 61 -12.38 26.49 -10.64
C ASP A 61 -13.21 26.66 -9.35
N LEU A 62 -14.18 25.78 -9.13
CA LEU A 62 -14.98 25.74 -7.91
C LEU A 62 -14.14 25.18 -6.75
N PHE A 63 -13.91 26.00 -5.73
CA PHE A 63 -13.02 25.65 -4.62
C PHE A 63 -13.40 24.31 -3.95
N TYR A 64 -14.69 24.07 -3.72
CA TYR A 64 -15.17 22.85 -3.06
C TYR A 64 -15.00 21.60 -3.91
N VAL A 65 -15.02 21.72 -5.24
CA VAL A 65 -14.75 20.60 -6.18
C VAL A 65 -13.26 20.28 -6.17
N ARG A 66 -12.41 21.31 -6.24
CA ARG A 66 -10.97 21.18 -6.15
C ARG A 66 -10.51 20.56 -4.83
N GLU A 67 -11.08 21.01 -3.71
CA GLU A 67 -10.80 20.47 -2.37
C GLU A 67 -11.28 19.02 -2.21
N ALA A 68 -12.45 18.68 -2.78
CA ALA A 68 -12.93 17.31 -2.80
C ALA A 68 -11.97 16.39 -3.58
N LEU A 69 -11.49 16.82 -4.75
CA LEU A 69 -10.51 16.05 -5.53
C LEU A 69 -9.20 15.83 -4.75
N ASP A 70 -8.66 16.87 -4.12
CA ASP A 70 -7.44 16.78 -3.32
C ASP A 70 -7.57 15.79 -2.16
N LYS A 71 -8.71 15.85 -1.46
CA LYS A 71 -9.04 14.94 -0.38
C LYS A 71 -9.09 13.50 -0.88
N GLU A 72 -9.82 13.23 -1.96
CA GLU A 72 -9.98 11.86 -2.49
C GLU A 72 -8.66 11.31 -3.05
N LEU A 73 -7.82 12.13 -3.68
CA LEU A 73 -6.48 11.74 -4.12
C LEU A 73 -5.57 11.39 -2.93
N SER A 74 -5.61 12.20 -1.87
CA SER A 74 -4.85 11.95 -0.64
C SER A 74 -5.30 10.66 0.05
N ILE A 75 -6.62 10.44 0.17
CA ILE A 75 -7.18 9.23 0.76
C ILE A 75 -6.74 7.99 -0.03
N ASN A 76 -6.89 8.00 -1.36
CA ASN A 76 -6.54 6.86 -2.19
C ASN A 76 -5.03 6.60 -2.27
N THR A 77 -4.22 7.65 -2.07
CA THR A 77 -2.76 7.50 -2.08
C THR A 77 -2.23 6.96 -0.76
N TYR A 78 -2.79 7.36 0.39
CA TYR A 78 -2.23 6.99 1.70
C TYR A 78 -3.04 5.91 2.44
N TRP A 79 -4.27 5.60 2.04
CA TRP A 79 -5.08 4.52 2.62
C TRP A 79 -4.98 3.21 1.82
N HIS A 80 -3.76 2.71 1.68
CA HIS A 80 -3.42 1.58 0.80
C HIS A 80 -4.26 0.31 1.00
N SER A 81 -4.69 0.00 2.22
CA SER A 81 -5.50 -1.20 2.49
C SER A 81 -6.89 -1.15 1.84
N SER A 82 -7.50 0.04 1.74
CA SER A 82 -8.77 0.23 1.04
C SER A 82 -8.57 0.20 -0.47
N THR A 83 -7.63 1.01 -0.97
CA THR A 83 -7.33 1.11 -2.40
C THR A 83 -6.90 -0.24 -3.00
N LEU A 84 -6.10 -1.04 -2.29
CA LEU A 84 -5.73 -2.38 -2.73
C LEU A 84 -6.95 -3.32 -2.81
N GLN A 85 -7.91 -3.21 -1.89
CA GLN A 85 -9.14 -3.99 -1.97
C GLN A 85 -10.02 -3.55 -3.14
N LEU A 86 -10.13 -2.24 -3.38
CA LEU A 86 -10.84 -1.67 -4.53
C LEU A 86 -10.25 -2.20 -5.84
N ILE A 87 -8.93 -2.11 -6.02
CA ILE A 87 -8.21 -2.63 -7.20
C ILE A 87 -8.45 -4.13 -7.41
N LYS A 88 -8.48 -4.93 -6.33
CA LYS A 88 -8.80 -6.37 -6.45
C LYS A 88 -10.25 -6.61 -6.88
N ARG A 89 -11.18 -5.77 -6.42
CA ARG A 89 -12.61 -5.88 -6.73
C ARG A 89 -12.95 -5.41 -8.15
N THR A 90 -12.17 -4.51 -8.75
CA THR A 90 -12.43 -4.03 -10.13
C THR A 90 -12.54 -5.18 -11.12
N HIS A 91 -11.63 -6.17 -11.04
CA HIS A 91 -11.64 -7.36 -11.90
C HIS A 91 -12.95 -8.15 -11.87
N ARG A 92 -13.69 -8.11 -10.74
CA ARG A 92 -14.97 -8.78 -10.58
C ARG A 92 -16.14 -7.90 -11.03
N TYR A 93 -16.14 -6.63 -10.63
CA TYR A 93 -17.31 -5.77 -10.76
C TYR A 93 -17.30 -4.87 -11.99
N PHE A 94 -16.13 -4.41 -12.47
CA PHE A 94 -16.06 -3.51 -13.63
C PHE A 94 -16.64 -4.14 -14.89
N PRO A 95 -16.35 -5.40 -15.26
CA PRO A 95 -16.95 -6.01 -16.46
C PRO A 95 -18.48 -6.09 -16.37
N MET A 96 -19.02 -6.34 -15.18
CA MET A 96 -20.46 -6.36 -14.95
C MET A 96 -21.07 -4.96 -15.06
N ILE A 97 -20.40 -3.94 -14.50
CA ILE A 97 -20.83 -2.55 -14.57
C ILE A 97 -20.79 -2.06 -16.03
N GLU A 98 -19.67 -2.24 -16.73
CA GLU A 98 -19.48 -1.87 -18.14
C GLU A 98 -20.57 -2.47 -19.03
N GLU A 99 -20.91 -3.75 -18.85
CA GLU A 99 -21.99 -4.38 -19.62
C GLU A 99 -23.37 -3.75 -19.33
N ILE A 100 -23.63 -3.33 -18.09
CA ILE A 100 -24.87 -2.62 -17.73
C ILE A 100 -24.86 -1.21 -18.35
N LEU A 101 -23.75 -0.49 -18.26
CA LEU A 101 -23.61 0.87 -18.82
C LEU A 101 -23.82 0.85 -20.33
N ARG A 102 -23.15 -0.07 -21.04
CA ARG A 102 -23.27 -0.25 -22.49
C ARG A 102 -24.70 -0.55 -22.93
N LYS A 103 -25.44 -1.41 -22.20
CA LYS A 103 -26.86 -1.70 -22.48
C LYS A 103 -27.75 -0.46 -22.39
N ASN A 104 -27.37 0.51 -21.56
CA ASN A 104 -28.11 1.75 -21.34
C ASN A 104 -27.52 2.94 -22.11
N ASN A 105 -26.53 2.72 -22.99
CA ASN A 105 -25.79 3.78 -23.70
C ASN A 105 -25.17 4.83 -22.76
N ILE A 106 -24.68 4.40 -21.60
CA ILE A 106 -23.96 5.26 -20.64
C ILE A 106 -22.45 5.08 -20.86
N PRO A 107 -21.63 6.15 -20.81
CA PRO A 107 -20.18 6.05 -20.95
C PRO A 107 -19.54 5.20 -19.83
N ASP A 108 -18.53 4.41 -20.20
CA ASP A 108 -17.85 3.47 -19.27
C ASP A 108 -17.21 4.16 -18.07
N ASP A 109 -16.79 5.43 -18.21
CA ASP A 109 -16.20 6.23 -17.14
C ASP A 109 -17.13 6.38 -15.92
N PHE A 110 -18.43 6.22 -16.10
CA PHE A 110 -19.41 6.26 -15.02
C PHE A 110 -19.14 5.19 -13.94
N LYS A 111 -18.44 4.10 -14.28
CA LYS A 111 -18.06 3.04 -13.32
C LYS A 111 -17.23 3.54 -12.15
N TYR A 112 -16.49 4.65 -12.32
CA TYR A 112 -15.65 5.21 -11.26
C TYR A 112 -16.44 5.84 -10.11
N LEU A 113 -17.74 6.14 -10.28
CA LEU A 113 -18.60 6.54 -9.16
C LEU A 113 -18.79 5.44 -8.11
N ALA A 114 -18.56 4.18 -8.49
CA ALA A 114 -18.64 3.04 -7.58
C ALA A 114 -17.34 2.81 -6.78
N VAL A 115 -16.34 3.69 -6.92
CA VAL A 115 -15.05 3.60 -6.24
C VAL A 115 -14.99 4.65 -5.13
N ILE A 116 -15.02 4.18 -3.88
CA ILE A 116 -14.99 4.99 -2.65
C ILE A 116 -14.31 4.18 -1.53
#